data_AF-A0A359MX84-F1
#
_entry.id   AF-A0A359MX84-F1
#
_cell.length_a   1.000
_cell.length_b   1.000
_cell.length_c   1.000
_cell.angle_alpha   90.00
_cell.angle_beta   90.00
_cell.angle_gamma   90.00
#
_symmetry.space_group_name_H-M   'P 1'
#
loop_
_entity.id
_entity.type
_entity.pdbx_description
1 polymer ?
#
loop_
_entity_poly.entity_id
_entity_poly.type
_entity_poly.pdbx_seq_one_letter_code
_entity_poly.pdbx_strand_id
1 'polypeptide(L)'
;MDPIQEYVSSVMKHAKLADLPDDLRSGIQDQLTVLAYRRIGVLVVTELGEKNSGEFMQLIERNPAEMDHVAINEFLTKHIDRFDVKLQEALGSLAADFIQKLHGAVR
;
A
#
# COMPACT_ATOMS: atom_id res chain seq x y z
N MET A 1 -5.88 -12.18 -3.98
CA MET A 1 -5.15 -11.88 -2.74
C MET A 1 -4.98 -10.37 -2.66
N ASP A 2 -4.99 -9.79 -1.47
CA ASP A 2 -4.82 -8.34 -1.27
C ASP A 2 -3.34 -7.96 -1.47
N PRO A 3 -2.99 -7.13 -2.47
CA PRO A 3 -1.60 -6.72 -2.74
C PRO A 3 -0.91 -6.08 -1.54
N ILE A 4 -1.67 -5.42 -0.66
CA ILE A 4 -1.13 -4.77 0.54
C ILE A 4 -0.75 -5.82 1.58
N GLN A 5 -1.55 -6.87 1.76
CA GLN A 5 -1.21 -7.95 2.67
C GLN A 5 0.02 -8.73 2.20
N GLU A 6 0.15 -8.96 0.89
CA GLU A 6 1.35 -9.56 0.30
C GLU A 6 2.59 -8.68 0.53
N TYR A 7 2.46 -7.37 0.32
CA TYR A 7 3.50 -6.39 0.60
C TYR A 7 3.94 -6.43 2.07
N VAL A 8 3.00 -6.29 3.02
CA VAL A 8 3.27 -6.30 4.46
C VAL A 8 3.96 -7.61 4.85
N SER A 9 3.44 -8.75 4.38
CA SER A 9 4.03 -10.07 4.66
C SER A 9 5.46 -10.19 4.13
N SER A 10 5.72 -9.68 2.92
CA SER A 10 7.05 -9.67 2.31
C SER A 10 8.05 -8.83 3.10
N VAL A 11 7.65 -7.63 3.54
CA VAL A 11 8.49 -6.74 4.36
C VAL A 11 8.80 -7.37 5.71
N MET A 12 7.78 -7.89 6.40
CA MET A 12 7.95 -8.57 7.69
C MET A 12 8.92 -9.74 7.62
N LYS A 13 8.85 -10.52 6.54
CA LYS A 13 9.77 -11.64 6.28
C LYS A 13 11.19 -11.17 5.99
N HIS A 14 11.37 -10.22 5.07
CA HIS A 14 12.70 -9.72 4.69
C HIS A 14 13.43 -9.01 5.83
N ALA A 15 12.70 -8.24 6.63
CA ALA A 15 13.24 -7.55 7.78
C ALA A 15 13.44 -8.47 9.00
N LYS A 16 13.14 -9.78 8.88
CA LYS A 16 13.17 -10.76 9.98
C LYS A 16 12.34 -10.34 11.19
N LEU A 17 11.21 -9.68 10.94
CA LEU A 17 10.28 -9.19 11.97
C LEU A 17 9.15 -10.19 12.25
N ALA A 18 9.09 -11.29 11.50
CA ALA A 18 8.08 -12.33 11.66
C ALA A 18 8.14 -13.00 13.05
N ASP A 19 9.33 -13.09 13.64
CA ASP A 19 9.59 -13.75 14.93
C ASP A 19 9.45 -12.79 16.14
N LEU A 20 9.03 -11.54 15.92
CA LEU A 20 8.78 -10.61 17.01
C LEU A 20 7.58 -11.04 17.87
N PRO A 21 7.54 -10.63 19.16
CA PRO A 21 6.36 -10.78 20.00
C PRO A 21 5.10 -10.27 19.30
N ASP A 22 3.99 -10.99 19.49
CA ASP A 22 2.74 -10.76 18.76
C ASP A 22 2.27 -9.30 18.81
N ASP A 23 2.37 -8.65 19.98
CA ASP A 23 1.97 -7.24 20.16
C ASP A 23 2.82 -6.28 19.31
N LEU A 24 4.13 -6.52 19.23
CA LEU A 24 5.05 -5.71 18.42
C LEU A 24 4.87 -6.02 16.94
N ARG A 25 4.66 -7.29 16.59
CA ARG A 25 4.42 -7.75 15.22
C ARG A 25 3.14 -7.11 14.66
N SER A 26 2.05 -7.16 15.42
CA SER A 26 0.77 -6.56 15.06
C SER A 26 0.91 -5.05 14.86
N GLY A 27 1.56 -4.35 15.81
CA GLY A 27 1.76 -2.90 15.68
C GLY A 27 2.58 -2.51 14.46
N ILE A 28 3.62 -3.28 14.10
CA ILE A 28 4.41 -3.03 12.89
C ILE A 28 3.61 -3.34 11.62
N GLN A 29 2.83 -4.41 11.61
CA GLN A 29 1.96 -4.75 10.47
C GLN A 29 0.93 -3.66 10.21
N ASP A 30 0.30 -3.12 11.26
CA ASP A 30 -0.65 -2.01 11.14
C ASP A 30 0.04 -0.75 10.58
N GLN A 31 1.24 -0.42 11.08
CA GLN A 31 2.02 0.70 10.56
C GLN A 31 2.38 0.53 9.08
N LEU A 32 2.87 -0.65 8.68
CA LEU A 32 3.20 -0.94 7.29
C LEU A 32 1.97 -0.86 6.39
N THR A 33 0.84 -1.37 6.86
CA THR A 33 -0.44 -1.31 6.14
C THR A 33 -0.88 0.12 5.90
N VAL A 34 -0.87 0.97 6.95
CA VAL A 34 -1.22 2.39 6.83
C VAL A 34 -0.26 3.13 5.90
N LEU A 35 1.05 2.86 5.99
CA LEU A 35 2.04 3.48 5.11
C LEU A 35 1.84 3.06 3.65
N ALA A 36 1.52 1.78 3.40
CA ALA A 36 1.22 1.28 2.06
C ALA A 36 -0.01 1.97 1.47
N TYR A 37 -1.13 2.03 2.21
CA TYR A 37 -2.33 2.74 1.77
C TYR A 37 -2.06 4.21 1.46
N ARG A 38 -1.29 4.91 2.29
CA ARG A 38 -0.90 6.31 2.02
C ARG A 38 -0.07 6.44 0.74
N ARG A 39 0.91 5.55 0.54
CA ARG A 39 1.77 5.56 -0.65
C ARG A 39 0.97 5.30 -1.92
N ILE A 40 0.03 4.36 -1.87
CA ILE A 40 -0.90 4.06 -2.97
C ILE A 40 -1.82 5.25 -3.22
N GLY A 41 -2.41 5.85 -2.18
CA GLY A 41 -3.26 7.03 -2.33
C GLY A 41 -2.55 8.19 -3.04
N VAL A 42 -1.29 8.46 -2.69
CA VAL A 42 -0.46 9.48 -3.36
C VAL A 42 -0.21 9.11 -4.83
N LEU A 43 0.15 7.85 -5.12
CA LEU A 43 0.33 7.38 -6.49
C LEU A 43 -0.94 7.59 -7.32
N VAL A 44 -2.07 7.15 -6.78
CA VAL A 44 -3.38 7.24 -7.43
C VAL A 44 -3.75 8.69 -7.72
N VAL A 45 -3.61 9.61 -6.77
CA VAL A 45 -3.93 11.03 -6.98
C VAL A 45 -2.96 11.70 -7.97
N THR A 46 -1.70 11.28 -7.98
CA THR A 46 -0.69 11.85 -8.89
C THR A 46 -0.93 11.42 -10.35
N GLU A 47 -1.39 10.18 -10.53
CA GLU A 47 -1.58 9.57 -11.86
C GLU A 47 -2.98 9.80 -12.42
N LEU A 48 -4.01 9.76 -11.57
CA LEU A 48 -5.36 10.17 -11.91
C LEU A 48 -5.38 11.70 -11.94
N GLY A 49 -5.12 12.30 -13.10
CA GLY A 49 -5.35 13.74 -13.30
C GLY A 49 -6.77 14.17 -12.88
N GLU A 50 -6.99 15.47 -12.70
CA GLU A 50 -8.15 16.06 -11.98
C GLU A 50 -9.52 15.44 -12.30
N LYS A 51 -9.76 15.08 -13.57
CA LYS A 51 -11.04 14.49 -14.00
C LYS A 51 -11.30 13.10 -13.39
N ASN A 52 -10.29 12.23 -13.37
CA ASN A 52 -10.46 10.85 -12.90
C ASN A 52 -10.34 10.75 -11.38
N SER A 53 -9.71 11.73 -10.71
CA SER A 53 -9.63 11.77 -9.24
C SER A 53 -11.01 11.94 -8.61
N GLY A 54 -11.91 12.71 -9.23
CA GLY A 54 -13.29 12.89 -8.76
C GLY A 54 -14.13 11.62 -8.86
N GLU A 55 -14.03 10.88 -9.99
CA GLU A 55 -14.69 9.58 -10.16
C GLU A 55 -14.17 8.55 -9.15
N PHE A 56 -12.85 8.55 -8.91
CA PHE A 56 -12.23 7.70 -7.90
C PHE A 56 -12.73 8.03 -6.49
N MET A 57 -12.85 9.30 -6.11
CA MET A 57 -13.39 9.72 -4.81
C MET A 57 -14.83 9.23 -4.63
N GLN A 58 -15.69 9.34 -5.65
CA GLN A 58 -17.05 8.82 -5.58
C GLN A 58 -17.10 7.30 -5.43
N LEU A 59 -16.14 6.59 -6.02
CA LEU A 59 -16.03 5.14 -5.94
C LEU A 59 -15.67 4.66 -4.52
N ILE A 60 -14.77 5.39 -3.84
CA ILE A 60 -14.36 5.08 -2.45
C ILE A 60 -15.35 5.60 -1.40
N GLU A 61 -16.09 6.68 -1.68
CA GLU A 61 -17.09 7.24 -0.75
C GLU A 61 -18.41 6.45 -0.73
N ARG A 62 -18.69 5.64 -1.76
CA ARG A 62 -20.02 5.04 -1.96
C ARG A 62 -20.46 3.99 -0.94
N ASN A 63 -19.55 3.41 -0.16
CA ASN A 63 -19.85 2.68 1.07
C ASN A 63 -18.51 2.18 1.65
N PRO A 64 -17.92 2.82 2.67
CA PRO A 64 -16.62 2.38 3.19
C PRO A 64 -16.65 0.96 3.79
N ALA A 65 -17.84 0.45 4.15
CA ALA A 65 -18.04 -0.92 4.64
C ALA A 65 -18.12 -1.98 3.52
N GLU A 66 -18.35 -1.57 2.26
CA GLU A 66 -18.47 -2.45 1.08
C GLU A 66 -17.49 -2.00 -0.01
N MET A 67 -16.32 -1.53 0.42
CA MET A 67 -15.30 -1.05 -0.49
C MET A 67 -14.91 -2.19 -1.43
N ASP A 68 -15.42 -2.14 -2.67
CA ASP A 68 -15.17 -3.18 -3.66
C ASP A 68 -13.76 -3.01 -4.20
N HIS A 69 -12.82 -3.69 -3.55
CA HIS A 69 -11.42 -3.70 -3.92
C HIS A 69 -11.20 -4.16 -5.37
N VAL A 70 -12.10 -4.98 -5.94
CA VAL A 70 -12.03 -5.41 -7.33
C VAL A 70 -12.38 -4.23 -8.24
N ALA A 71 -13.51 -3.57 -8.01
CA ALA A 71 -13.92 -2.40 -8.80
C ALA A 71 -12.91 -1.24 -8.71
N ILE A 72 -12.32 -1.01 -7.53
CA ILE A 72 -11.22 -0.04 -7.35
C ILE A 72 -10.03 -0.42 -8.22
N ASN A 73 -9.58 -1.67 -8.14
CA ASN A 73 -8.41 -2.11 -8.89
C ASN A 73 -8.64 -2.07 -10.40
N GLU A 74 -9.84 -2.45 -10.87
CA GLU A 74 -10.24 -2.32 -12.27
C GLU A 74 -10.26 -0.86 -12.74
N PHE A 75 -10.77 0.06 -11.91
CA PHE A 75 -10.74 1.48 -12.21
C PHE A 75 -9.30 1.99 -12.34
N LEU A 76 -8.43 1.66 -11.38
CA LEU A 76 -7.04 2.12 -11.37
C LEU A 76 -6.24 1.55 -12.54
N THR A 77 -6.35 0.25 -12.83
CA THR A 77 -5.66 -0.39 -13.97
C THR A 77 -6.14 0.14 -15.32
N LYS A 78 -7.40 0.57 -15.42
CA LYS A 78 -7.95 1.18 -16.64
C LYS A 78 -7.51 2.64 -16.84
N HIS A 79 -7.35 3.40 -15.76
CA HIS A 79 -7.11 4.84 -15.82
C HIS A 79 -5.66 5.26 -15.55
N ILE A 80 -4.83 4.36 -15.03
CA ILE A 80 -3.40 4.58 -14.78
C ILE A 80 -2.60 3.59 -15.63
N ASP A 81 -1.81 4.12 -16.56
CA ASP A 81 -0.97 3.27 -17.41
C ASP A 81 0.09 2.51 -16.58
N ARG A 82 0.22 1.22 -16.87
CA ARG A 82 1.12 0.28 -16.17
C ARG A 82 0.97 0.34 -14.64
N PHE A 83 -0.27 0.50 -14.14
CA PHE A 83 -0.56 0.63 -12.71
C PHE A 83 0.15 -0.41 -11.84
N ASP A 84 0.11 -1.69 -12.22
CA ASP A 84 0.74 -2.77 -11.46
C ASP A 84 2.26 -2.57 -11.28
N VAL A 85 2.94 -2.08 -12.32
CA VAL A 85 4.37 -1.80 -12.27
C VAL A 85 4.65 -0.64 -11.32
N LYS A 86 3.88 0.46 -11.45
CA LYS A 86 4.03 1.63 -10.57
C LYS A 86 3.71 1.29 -9.12
N LEU A 87 2.71 0.45 -8.89
CA LEU A 87 2.34 -0.06 -7.58
C LEU A 87 3.49 -0.87 -6.96
N GLN A 88 4.06 -1.81 -7.73
CA GLN A 88 5.21 -2.60 -7.29
C GLN A 88 6.43 -1.74 -6.99
N GLU A 89 6.74 -0.75 -7.82
CA GLU A 89 7.85 0.18 -7.59
C GLU A 89 7.62 1.04 -6.33
N ALA A 90 6.42 1.60 -6.17
CA ALA A 90 6.07 2.44 -5.03
C ALA A 90 6.13 1.69 -3.70
N LEU A 91 5.62 0.45 -3.69
CA LEU A 91 5.69 -0.45 -2.54
C LEU A 91 7.12 -0.95 -2.32
N GLY A 92 7.85 -1.34 -3.36
CA GLY A 92 9.25 -1.77 -3.25
C GLY A 92 10.17 -0.68 -2.68
N SER A 93 9.99 0.57 -3.11
CA SER A 93 10.69 1.73 -2.54
C SER A 93 10.35 1.92 -1.06
N LEU A 94 9.07 1.80 -0.69
CA LEU A 94 8.63 1.92 0.71
C LEU A 94 9.24 0.81 1.58
N ALA A 95 9.30 -0.43 1.09
CA ALA A 95 9.94 -1.55 1.77
C ALA A 95 11.43 -1.26 2.03
N ALA A 96 12.16 -0.81 1.02
CA ALA A 96 13.58 -0.48 1.14
C ALA A 96 13.81 0.63 2.18
N ASP A 97 13.03 1.71 2.12
CA ASP A 97 13.11 2.81 3.08
C ASP A 97 12.82 2.37 4.52
N PHE A 98 11.81 1.51 4.69
CA PHE A 98 11.43 0.98 5.99
C PHE A 98 12.53 0.11 6.60
N ILE A 99 13.07 -0.84 5.81
CA ILE A 99 14.16 -1.72 6.23
C ILE A 99 15.42 -0.90 6.56
N GLN A 100 15.75 0.10 5.75
CA GLN A 100 16.89 0.96 5.99
C GLN A 100 16.74 1.75 7.30
N LYS A 101 15.56 2.31 7.58
CA LYS A 101 15.29 3.03 8.83
C LYS A 101 15.38 2.12 10.05
N LEU A 102 14.88 0.89 9.94
CA LEU A 102 15.02 -0.13 10.98
C LEU A 102 16.48 -0.44 11.29
N HIS A 103 17.30 -0.71 10.26
CA HIS A 103 18.73 -0.98 10.48
C HIS A 103 19.50 0.26 10.95
N GLY A 104 19.09 1.45 10.53
CA GLY A 104 19.67 2.72 10.98
C GLY A 104 19.35 3.09 12.42
N ALA A 105 18.19 2.65 12.94
CA ALA A 105 17.78 2.86 14.32
C ALA A 105 18.45 1.91 15.33
N VAL A 106 19.16 0.88 14.85
CA VAL A 106 19.81 -0.18 15.67
C VAL A 106 21.34 0.02 15.75
N ARG A 107 21.85 1.25 15.49
CA ARG A 107 23.27 1.60 15.65
C ARG A 107 23.53 2.49 16.84
#